data_AF-A0A7J4NYC4-F1
#
_entry.id   AF-A0A7J4NYC4-F1
#
_cell.length_a   1.000
_cell.length_b   1.000
_cell.length_c   1.000
_cell.angle_alpha   90.00
_cell.angle_beta   90.00
_cell.angle_gamma   90.00
#
_symmetry.space_group_name_H-M   'P 1'
#
loop_
_entity.id
_entity.type
_entity.pdbx_description
1 polymer ?
#
loop_
_entity_poly.entity_id
_entity_poly.type
_entity_poly.pdbx_seq_one_letter_code
_entity_poly.pdbx_strand_id
1 'polypeptide(L)' 'MAILAKEKKTDPKTIIAYTLIIRYFERIADHASYIAEYLTYAATGKRMTFR' A
#
# COMPACT_ATOMS: atom_id res chain seq x y z
N MET A 1 -41.83 -0.37 -10.86
CA MET A 1 -41.63 0.28 -9.54
C MET A 1 -41.22 -0.77 -8.52
N ALA A 2 -39.92 -0.96 -8.30
CA ALA A 2 -39.34 -1.45 -7.05
C ALA A 2 -37.81 -1.43 -7.23
N ILE A 3 -37.23 -0.26 -7.01
CA ILE A 3 -35.80 -0.09 -6.80
C ILE A 3 -35.51 -0.75 -5.45
N LEU A 4 -35.10 -2.02 -5.44
CA LEU A 4 -34.45 -2.61 -4.27
C LEU A 4 -32.94 -2.49 -4.49
N ALA A 5 -32.45 -1.25 -4.42
CA ALA A 5 -31.05 -1.00 -4.13
C ALA A 5 -30.80 -1.56 -2.73
N LYS A 6 -30.35 -2.82 -2.67
CA LYS A 6 -29.81 -3.42 -1.45
C LYS A 6 -28.69 -2.50 -0.98
N GLU A 7 -28.94 -1.71 0.06
CA GLU A 7 -27.85 -1.08 0.79
C GLU A 7 -26.94 -2.19 1.29
N LYS A 8 -25.79 -2.38 0.63
CA LYS A 8 -24.68 -3.16 1.17
C LYS A 8 -24.22 -2.39 2.40
N LYS A 9 -24.74 -2.75 3.58
CA LYS A 9 -24.12 -2.39 4.85
C LYS A 9 -22.71 -2.97 4.83
N THR A 10 -21.73 -2.14 4.49
CA THR A 10 -20.33 -2.51 4.56
C THR A 10 -20.01 -2.75 6.02
N ASP A 11 -19.67 -3.99 6.35
CA ASP A 11 -19.32 -4.35 7.71
C ASP A 11 -18.07 -3.56 8.13
N PRO A 12 -18.10 -2.84 9.27
CA PRO A 12 -16.96 -2.04 9.72
C PRO A 12 -15.67 -2.86 9.86
N LYS A 13 -15.76 -4.16 10.15
CA LYS A 13 -14.56 -5.03 10.24
C LYS A 13 -13.94 -5.24 8.86
N THR A 14 -14.75 -5.33 7.80
CA THR A 14 -14.25 -5.40 6.42
C THR A 14 -13.48 -4.13 6.05
N ILE A 15 -13.96 -2.95 6.43
CA ILE A 15 -13.26 -1.68 6.18
C ILE A 15 -11.93 -1.63 6.93
N ILE A 16 -11.92 -2.04 8.20
CA ILE A 16 -10.71 -2.09 9.03
C ILE A 16 -9.70 -3.09 8.42
N ALA A 17 -10.16 -4.28 8.01
CA ALA A 17 -9.30 -5.28 7.39
C ALA A 17 -8.63 -4.76 6.11
N TYR A 18 -9.40 -4.12 5.20
CA TYR A 18 -8.83 -3.52 3.99
C TYR A 18 -7.87 -2.37 4.31
N THR A 19 -8.19 -1.54 5.31
CA THR A 19 -7.28 -0.47 5.75
C THR A 19 -5.95 -1.05 6.25
N LEU A 20 -5.99 -2.12 7.02
CA LEU A 20 -4.77 -2.80 7.49
C LEU A 20 -3.97 -3.37 6.33
N ILE A 21 -4.63 -4.03 5.37
CA ILE A 21 -3.97 -4.57 4.17
C ILE A 21 -3.22 -3.45 3.42
N ILE A 22 -3.88 -2.31 3.18
CA ILE A 22 -3.27 -1.17 2.49
C ILE A 22 -2.04 -0.65 3.25
N ARG A 23 -2.13 -0.52 4.59
CA ARG A 23 -1.01 -0.09 5.43
C ARG A 23 0.18 -1.06 5.39
N TYR A 24 -0.08 -2.37 5.31
CA TYR A 24 0.99 -3.34 5.14
C TYR A 24 1.65 -3.24 3.77
N PHE A 25 0.88 -3.02 2.71
CA PHE A 25 1.43 -2.78 1.38
C PHE A 25 2.33 -1.55 1.33
N GLU A 26 1.90 -0.45 1.94
CA GLU A 26 2.71 0.77 2.04
C GLU A 26 4.05 0.52 2.75
N ARG A 27 4.04 -0.20 3.89
CA ARG A 27 5.30 -0.56 4.57
C ARG A 27 6.22 -1.43 3.72
N ILE A 28 5.66 -2.38 2.97
CA ILE A 28 6.43 -3.22 2.05
C ILE A 28 7.02 -2.34 0.95
N ALA A 29 6.26 -1.40 0.41
CA ALA A 29 6.72 -0.46 -0.61
C ALA A 29 7.85 0.44 -0.09
N ASP A 30 7.72 0.99 1.13
CA ASP A 30 8.77 1.80 1.76
C ASP A 30 10.07 1.01 1.93
N HIS A 31 10.00 -0.23 2.40
CA HIS A 31 11.16 -1.10 2.51
C HIS A 31 11.76 -1.47 1.15
N ALA A 32 10.92 -1.71 0.14
CA ALA A 32 11.38 -1.99 -1.21
C ALA A 32 12.10 -0.78 -1.83
N SER A 33 11.58 0.43 -1.63
CA SER A 33 12.22 1.68 -2.07
C SER A 33 13.58 1.86 -1.42
N TYR A 34 13.67 1.65 -0.10
CA TYR A 34 14.95 1.68 0.61
C TYR A 34 15.94 0.69 -0.01
N ILE A 35 15.57 -0.58 -0.18
CA ILE A 35 16.43 -1.59 -0.80
C ILE A 35 16.88 -1.18 -2.22
N ALA A 36 15.98 -0.59 -3.01
CA ALA A 36 16.29 -0.10 -4.35
C ALA A 36 17.32 1.05 -4.34
N GLU A 37 17.27 1.94 -3.36
CA GLU A 37 18.31 2.98 -3.17
C GLU A 37 19.68 2.36 -2.91
N TYR A 38 19.76 1.37 -2.01
CA TYR A 38 21.01 0.67 -1.73
C TYR A 38 21.54 -0.08 -2.94
N LEU A 39 20.66 -0.77 -3.67
CA LEU A 39 21.04 -1.49 -4.88
C LEU A 39 21.55 -0.53 -5.96
N THR A 40 20.87 0.60 -6.15
CA THR A 40 21.27 1.64 -7.11
C THR A 40 22.61 2.26 -6.74
N TYR A 41 22.83 2.54 -5.45
CA TYR A 41 24.11 3.01 -4.95
C TYR A 41 25.22 1.97 -5.15
N ALA A 42 24.96 0.70 -4.85
CA ALA A 42 25.93 -0.38 -5.06
C ALA A 42 26.30 -0.56 -6.53
N ALA A 43 25.34 -0.41 -7.45
CA ALA A 43 25.56 -0.58 -8.88
C ALA A 43 26.24 0.63 -9.54
N THR A 44 25.92 1.86 -9.12
CA THR A 44 26.32 3.09 -9.82
C THR A 44 27.29 3.98 -9.05
N GLY A 45 27.45 3.76 -7.75
CA GLY A 45 28.18 4.64 -6.83
C GLY A 45 27.50 5.97 -6.53
N LYS A 46 26.31 6.23 -7.09
CA LYS A 46 25.56 7.47 -6.89
C LYS A 46 24.42 7.24 -5.90
N ARG A 47 24.30 8.12 -4.90
CA ARG A 47 23.18 8.10 -3.95
C ARG A 47 21.95 8.66 -4.66
N MET A 48 20.93 7.83 -4.82
CA MET A 48 19.58 8.25 -5.19
C MET A 48 18.70 8.07 -3.96
N THR A 49 17.83 9.05 -3.71
CA THR A 49 16.85 9.00 -2.62
C THR A 49 15.46 9.14 -3.21
N PHE A 50 14.62 8.14 -2.97
CA PHE A 50 13.21 8.12 -3.29
C PHE A 50 12.45 8.63 -2.06
N ARG A 51 12.46 9.95 -1.85
CA ARG A 51 11.68 10.60 -0.80
C ARG A 51 10.41 11.22 -1.37
#